data_AF-A0A815RLQ1-F1
#
_entry.id   AF-A0A815RLQ1-F1
#
_cell.length_a   1.000
_cell.length_b   1.000
_cell.length_c   1.000
_cell.angle_alpha   90.00
_cell.angle_beta   90.00
_cell.angle_gamma   90.00
#
_symmetry.space_group_name_H-M   'P 1'
#
loop_
_entity.id
_entity.type
_entity.pdbx_description
1 polymer ?
#
loop_
_entity_poly.entity_id
_entity_poly.type
_entity_poly.pdbx_seq_one_letter_code
_entity_poly.pdbx_strand_id
1 'polypeptide(L)'
;MDFVLLNSKKDKRLIGRKFHDPTVQADMKHWPFKITNDVGKPNILVEYKNETKLFTPEEISAMILIKMKKMAETYLGKKVTDAVITVPATFNDSQRQATKDAGVIAGFIILRIINEPIAASIAYGLDKRISSARNILVFDLGGGTFNVSVLKIEEGIFEVKSTAGNTHLGGEDFDNQMVAYFMQEFKCKHGKDLLQNKRAIQRLRTACESAKLNLSSSSQASIEIDSFHEDIDFYSTITRACFEEINDHLFRSPLESVEKALHDAKMEKSDIHDIVLIGGSTRIPKVQKLLQDFFNGKELNKSINPDEAVAYGAAVLAAILTGDKSEDLKDLLLLDVAPLSLGIETAGGVMTVLLKRNTTIPTKQTQTFTISSYDQSGGTVAELVTVDRENSTKQTETMANSSKTQFSVDIKVFEGEHSLTRDNHLLDLFPTILLCL
;
A
#
# COMPACT_ATOMS: atom_id res chain seq x y z
N MET A 1 -9.95 -16.22 -20.47
CA MET A 1 -8.79 -15.66 -19.74
C MET A 1 -9.01 -16.06 -18.31
N ASP A 2 -8.21 -16.98 -17.78
CA ASP A 2 -8.28 -17.31 -16.36
C ASP A 2 -7.70 -16.14 -15.57
N PHE A 3 -8.54 -15.11 -15.37
CA PHE A 3 -8.28 -13.98 -14.48
C PHE A 3 -7.86 -14.44 -13.06
N VAL A 4 -8.05 -15.72 -12.74
CA VAL A 4 -7.58 -16.39 -11.53
C VAL A 4 -6.05 -16.27 -11.33
N LEU A 5 -5.26 -16.14 -12.40
CA LEU A 5 -3.79 -16.03 -12.27
C LEU A 5 -3.30 -14.60 -11.96
N LEU A 6 -4.05 -13.57 -12.39
CA LEU A 6 -3.79 -12.15 -12.15
C LEU A 6 -4.79 -11.64 -11.12
N ASN A 7 -4.44 -11.79 -9.83
CA ASN A 7 -5.23 -11.24 -8.74
C ASN A 7 -4.65 -9.89 -8.31
N SER A 8 -5.53 -8.96 -7.92
CA SER A 8 -5.29 -7.61 -7.38
C SER A 8 -4.14 -7.48 -6.37
N LYS A 9 -3.79 -8.58 -5.70
CA LYS A 9 -2.70 -8.64 -4.71
C LYS A 9 -1.31 -8.53 -5.37
N LYS A 10 -1.14 -9.11 -6.57
CA LYS A 10 0.17 -9.30 -7.22
C LYS A 10 0.57 -8.12 -8.11
N ASP A 11 -0.39 -7.54 -8.85
CA ASP A 11 -0.17 -6.32 -9.64
C ASP A 11 0.09 -5.11 -8.73
N LYS A 12 -0.60 -5.03 -7.58
CA LYS A 12 -0.34 -3.98 -6.59
C LYS A 12 1.07 -4.04 -5.98
N ARG A 13 1.72 -5.21 -5.96
CA ARG A 13 3.14 -5.34 -5.57
C ARG A 13 4.11 -4.92 -6.69
N LEU A 14 3.67 -4.88 -7.96
CA LEU A 14 4.46 -4.48 -9.12
C LEU A 14 4.33 -3.00 -9.51
N ILE A 15 3.14 -2.42 -9.31
CA ILE A 15 2.80 -1.09 -9.80
C ILE A 15 3.78 -0.02 -9.30
N GLY A 16 4.26 0.85 -10.20
CA GLY A 16 5.21 1.92 -9.89
C GLY A 16 6.63 1.46 -9.46
N ARG A 17 6.98 0.17 -9.58
CA ARG A 17 8.32 -0.33 -9.25
C ARG A 17 9.22 -0.48 -10.48
N LYS A 18 10.53 -0.57 -10.23
CA LYS A 18 11.54 -0.91 -11.24
C LYS A 18 11.70 -2.42 -11.32
N PHE A 19 11.99 -2.95 -12.50
CA PHE A 19 12.17 -4.40 -12.72
C PHE A 19 13.24 -4.99 -11.80
N HIS A 20 14.34 -4.27 -11.57
CA HIS A 20 15.47 -4.71 -10.75
C HIS A 20 15.29 -4.46 -9.24
N ASP A 21 14.13 -3.99 -8.80
CA ASP A 21 13.82 -3.87 -7.37
C ASP A 21 13.97 -5.25 -6.71
N PRO A 22 14.76 -5.40 -5.62
CA PRO A 22 14.94 -6.68 -4.94
C PRO A 22 13.62 -7.36 -4.57
N THR A 23 12.58 -6.60 -4.23
CA THR A 23 11.29 -7.16 -3.85
C THR A 23 10.56 -7.74 -5.06
N VAL A 24 10.61 -7.06 -6.21
CA VAL A 24 10.09 -7.57 -7.49
C VAL A 24 10.80 -8.86 -7.89
N GLN A 25 12.14 -8.90 -7.76
CA GLN A 25 12.93 -10.10 -8.07
C GLN A 25 12.62 -11.28 -7.14
N ALA A 26 12.30 -11.01 -5.88
CA ALA A 26 11.86 -12.04 -4.94
C ALA A 26 10.47 -12.57 -5.31
N ASP A 27 9.49 -11.67 -5.51
CA ASP A 27 8.11 -12.03 -5.82
C ASP A 27 7.97 -12.80 -7.15
N MET A 28 8.77 -12.43 -8.17
CA MET A 28 8.80 -13.10 -9.48
C MET A 28 9.06 -14.62 -9.38
N LYS A 29 9.72 -15.10 -8.33
CA LYS A 29 9.98 -16.53 -8.12
C LYS A 29 8.73 -17.32 -7.75
N HIS A 30 7.70 -16.62 -7.23
CA HIS A 30 6.49 -17.23 -6.72
C HIS A 30 5.30 -17.09 -7.69
N TRP A 31 5.43 -16.28 -8.74
CA TRP A 31 4.34 -16.02 -9.67
C TRP A 31 4.28 -17.02 -10.83
N PRO A 32 3.06 -17.42 -11.25
CA PRO A 32 2.88 -18.36 -12.34
C PRO A 32 3.09 -17.73 -13.72
N PHE A 33 3.00 -16.40 -13.82
CA PHE A 33 3.18 -15.62 -15.05
C PHE A 33 4.60 -15.08 -15.17
N LYS A 34 5.02 -14.80 -16.41
CA LYS A 34 6.36 -14.29 -16.71
C LYS A 34 6.36 -12.77 -16.63
N ILE A 35 7.36 -12.22 -15.93
CA ILE A 35 7.67 -10.78 -15.96
C ILE A 35 8.87 -10.55 -16.87
N THR A 36 8.78 -9.55 -17.72
CA THR A 36 9.85 -9.10 -18.62
C THR A 36 10.27 -7.68 -18.28
N ASN A 37 11.53 -7.35 -18.57
CA ASN A 37 12.07 -6.01 -18.41
C ASN A 37 11.86 -5.21 -19.70
N ASP A 38 11.13 -4.11 -19.62
CA ASP A 38 10.98 -3.14 -20.69
C ASP A 38 11.49 -1.77 -20.21
N VAL A 39 12.66 -1.37 -20.68
CA VAL A 39 13.35 -0.11 -20.29
C VAL A 39 13.38 0.10 -18.76
N GLY A 40 13.69 -0.96 -18.01
CA GLY A 40 13.79 -0.91 -16.54
C GLY A 40 12.46 -1.05 -15.80
N LYS A 41 11.32 -1.16 -16.49
CA LYS A 41 10.00 -1.38 -15.90
C LYS A 41 9.57 -2.86 -16.03
N PRO A 42 8.89 -3.43 -15.01
CA PRO A 42 8.39 -4.79 -15.08
C PRO A 42 7.07 -4.85 -15.85
N ASN A 43 7.04 -5.63 -16.93
CA ASN A 43 5.82 -5.90 -17.70
C ASN A 43 5.42 -7.37 -17.60
N ILE A 44 4.12 -7.63 -17.64
CA ILE A 44 3.51 -8.95 -17.50
C ILE A 44 3.29 -9.54 -18.90
N LEU A 45 3.93 -10.68 -19.17
CA LEU A 45 3.81 -11.40 -20.43
C LEU A 45 2.81 -12.55 -20.29
N VAL A 46 1.77 -12.54 -21.13
CA VAL A 46 0.72 -13.56 -21.15
C VAL A 46 0.37 -13.98 -22.57
N GLU A 47 -0.08 -15.22 -22.75
CA GLU A 47 -0.75 -15.63 -23.97
C GLU A 47 -2.25 -15.30 -23.88
N TYR A 48 -2.74 -14.54 -24.84
CA TYR A 48 -4.15 -14.17 -24.95
C TYR A 48 -4.63 -14.35 -26.38
N LYS A 49 -5.63 -15.23 -26.56
CA LYS A 49 -6.17 -15.58 -27.89
C LYS A 49 -5.09 -16.04 -28.87
N ASN A 50 -4.18 -16.89 -28.41
CA ASN A 50 -3.03 -17.41 -29.15
C ASN A 50 -2.01 -16.35 -29.60
N GLU A 51 -2.08 -15.14 -29.04
CA GLU A 51 -1.10 -14.08 -29.25
C GLU A 51 -0.34 -13.82 -27.94
N THR A 52 0.97 -13.62 -28.04
CA THR A 52 1.75 -13.11 -26.91
C THR A 52 1.41 -11.64 -26.72
N LYS A 53 0.94 -11.28 -25.53
CA LYS A 53 0.65 -9.90 -25.13
C LYS A 53 1.49 -9.49 -23.94
N LEU A 54 1.89 -8.22 -23.98
CA LEU A 54 2.61 -7.56 -22.92
C LEU A 54 1.65 -6.56 -22.28
N PHE A 55 1.52 -6.60 -20.96
CA PHE A 55 0.73 -5.65 -20.19
C PHE A 55 1.59 -4.98 -19.15
N THR A 56 1.41 -3.67 -18.96
CA THR A 56 1.99 -2.99 -17.81
C THR A 56 1.17 -3.29 -16.55
N PRO A 57 1.75 -3.15 -15.33
CA PRO A 57 0.98 -3.30 -14.09
C PRO A 57 -0.24 -2.37 -14.05
N GLU A 58 -0.11 -1.15 -14.55
CA GLU A 58 -1.19 -0.15 -14.62
C GLU A 58 -2.34 -0.62 -15.50
N GLU A 59 -2.07 -1.26 -16.64
CA GLU A 59 -3.11 -1.83 -17.51
C GLU A 59 -3.86 -2.97 -16.84
N ILE A 60 -3.17 -3.82 -16.06
CA ILE A 60 -3.81 -4.89 -15.29
C ILE A 60 -4.71 -4.30 -14.19
N SER A 61 -4.21 -3.33 -13.43
CA SER A 61 -5.01 -2.62 -12.42
C SER A 61 -6.21 -1.90 -13.06
N ALA A 62 -6.04 -1.34 -14.26
CA ALA A 62 -7.13 -0.72 -15.02
C ALA A 62 -8.23 -1.72 -15.40
N MET A 63 -7.89 -2.96 -15.77
CA MET A 63 -8.89 -4.01 -16.04
C MET A 63 -9.72 -4.34 -14.79
N ILE A 64 -9.11 -4.33 -13.60
CA ILE A 64 -9.82 -4.50 -12.32
C ILE A 64 -10.75 -3.31 -12.08
N LEU A 65 -10.26 -2.09 -12.26
CA LEU A 65 -11.05 -0.87 -12.12
C LEU A 65 -12.22 -0.81 -13.12
N ILE A 66 -12.04 -1.27 -14.36
CA ILE A 66 -13.12 -1.41 -15.35
C ILE A 66 -14.19 -2.40 -14.85
N LYS A 67 -13.79 -3.49 -14.20
CA LYS A 67 -14.76 -4.44 -13.61
C LYS A 67 -15.53 -3.81 -12.47
N MET A 68 -14.86 -3.04 -11.59
CA MET A 68 -15.51 -2.29 -10.51
C MET A 68 -16.48 -1.23 -11.05
N LYS A 69 -16.05 -0.46 -12.06
CA LYS A 69 -16.89 0.50 -12.79
C LYS A 69 -18.16 -0.13 -13.29
N LYS A 70 -18.05 -1.25 -14.04
CA LYS A 70 -19.21 -1.97 -14.59
C LYS A 70 -20.16 -2.45 -13.51
N MET A 71 -19.64 -2.90 -12.37
CA MET A 71 -20.47 -3.33 -11.24
C MET A 71 -21.27 -2.15 -10.67
N ALA A 72 -20.60 -1.01 -10.44
CA ALA A 72 -21.26 0.21 -9.98
C ALA A 72 -22.29 0.75 -10.99
N GLU A 73 -21.95 0.77 -12.29
CA GLU A 73 -22.86 1.19 -13.36
C GLU A 73 -24.10 0.32 -13.46
N THR A 74 -23.94 -1.00 -13.29
CA THR A 74 -25.05 -1.96 -13.27
C THR A 74 -25.97 -1.70 -12.07
N TYR A 75 -25.39 -1.48 -10.89
CA TYR A 75 -26.15 -1.21 -9.67
C TYR A 75 -26.90 0.14 -9.74
N LEU A 76 -26.25 1.19 -10.24
CA LEU A 76 -26.81 2.54 -10.30
C LEU A 76 -27.71 2.79 -11.52
N GLY A 77 -27.67 1.93 -12.54
CA GLY A 77 -28.40 2.11 -13.80
C GLY A 77 -27.92 3.31 -14.64
N LYS A 78 -26.73 3.83 -14.38
CA LYS A 78 -26.14 4.99 -15.07
C LYS A 78 -24.63 4.85 -15.21
N LYS A 79 -24.04 5.61 -16.14
CA LYS A 79 -22.58 5.65 -16.30
C LYS A 79 -21.91 6.26 -15.07
N VAL A 80 -20.74 5.73 -14.72
CA VAL A 80 -19.89 6.24 -13.64
C VAL A 80 -18.64 6.85 -14.24
N THR A 81 -18.44 8.15 -14.05
CA THR A 81 -17.33 8.92 -14.64
C THR A 81 -16.25 9.23 -13.63
N ASP A 82 -16.62 9.63 -12.44
CA ASP A 82 -15.71 10.16 -11.42
C ASP A 82 -15.43 9.11 -10.35
N ALA A 83 -14.21 9.09 -9.82
CA ALA A 83 -13.81 8.16 -8.78
C ALA A 83 -12.78 8.76 -7.81
N VAL A 84 -12.85 8.31 -6.56
CA VAL A 84 -11.76 8.38 -5.59
C VAL A 84 -11.15 6.99 -5.49
N ILE A 85 -9.83 6.88 -5.60
CA ILE A 85 -9.11 5.59 -5.54
C ILE A 85 -8.22 5.58 -4.29
N THR A 86 -8.20 4.45 -3.58
CA THR A 86 -7.39 4.29 -2.37
C THR A 86 -6.02 3.69 -2.67
N VAL A 87 -5.01 4.10 -1.90
CA VAL A 87 -3.64 3.56 -1.96
C VAL A 87 -3.08 3.31 -0.56
N PRO A 88 -2.15 2.36 -0.36
CA PRO A 88 -1.44 2.21 0.89
C PRO A 88 -0.74 3.51 1.30
N ALA A 89 -0.76 3.84 2.60
CA ALA A 89 -0.12 5.06 3.08
C ALA A 89 1.40 5.10 2.77
N THR A 90 2.06 3.94 2.74
CA THR A 90 3.48 3.83 2.43
C THR A 90 3.81 3.87 0.93
N PHE A 91 2.82 4.03 0.04
CA PHE A 91 3.09 4.19 -1.39
C PHE A 91 3.87 5.46 -1.67
N ASN A 92 4.93 5.32 -2.47
CA ASN A 92 5.67 6.45 -3.00
C ASN A 92 4.98 7.07 -4.23
N ASP A 93 5.50 8.21 -4.67
CA ASP A 93 4.95 9.06 -5.73
C ASP A 93 4.78 8.28 -7.05
N SER A 94 5.76 7.43 -7.38
CA SER A 94 5.69 6.60 -8.59
C SER A 94 4.55 5.59 -8.54
N GLN A 95 4.26 5.03 -7.37
CA GLN A 95 3.17 4.06 -7.20
C GLN A 95 1.80 4.75 -7.18
N ARG A 96 1.72 5.94 -6.58
CA ARG A 96 0.51 6.78 -6.56
C ARG A 96 0.15 7.24 -7.97
N GLN A 97 1.13 7.75 -8.72
CA GLN A 97 0.93 8.14 -10.10
C GLN A 97 0.51 6.96 -10.98
N ALA A 98 1.20 5.82 -10.87
CA ALA A 98 0.84 4.63 -11.63
C ALA A 98 -0.59 4.13 -11.31
N THR A 99 -1.03 4.24 -10.05
CA THR A 99 -2.42 3.91 -9.65
C THR A 99 -3.43 4.88 -10.26
N LYS A 100 -3.10 6.17 -10.31
CA LYS A 100 -3.92 7.19 -10.98
C LYS A 100 -4.01 6.93 -12.48
N ASP A 101 -2.89 6.60 -13.12
CA ASP A 101 -2.83 6.26 -14.54
C ASP A 101 -3.70 5.05 -14.86
N ALA A 102 -3.68 4.01 -14.00
CA ALA A 102 -4.60 2.87 -14.12
C ALA A 102 -6.08 3.30 -14.06
N GLY A 103 -6.41 4.27 -13.20
CA GLY A 103 -7.73 4.88 -13.13
C GLY A 103 -8.13 5.62 -14.41
N VAL A 104 -7.21 6.38 -15.00
CA VAL A 104 -7.42 7.08 -16.28
C VAL A 104 -7.60 6.08 -17.42
N ILE A 105 -6.79 5.03 -17.49
CA ILE A 105 -6.92 3.94 -18.48
C ILE A 105 -8.29 3.25 -18.35
N ALA A 106 -8.79 3.09 -17.12
CA ALA A 106 -10.12 2.55 -16.85
C ALA A 106 -11.28 3.50 -17.24
N GLY A 107 -10.96 4.72 -17.67
CA GLY A 107 -11.93 5.72 -18.10
C GLY A 107 -12.60 6.44 -16.93
N PHE A 108 -11.92 6.58 -15.79
CA PHE A 108 -12.35 7.43 -14.69
C PHE A 108 -11.70 8.82 -14.75
N ILE A 109 -12.43 9.83 -14.29
CA ILE A 109 -11.87 11.10 -13.83
C ILE A 109 -11.50 10.88 -12.36
N ILE A 110 -10.21 10.92 -12.05
CA ILE A 110 -9.73 10.69 -10.68
C ILE A 110 -9.83 11.98 -9.89
N LEU A 111 -10.84 12.07 -9.02
CA LEU A 111 -11.08 13.23 -8.17
C LEU A 111 -9.99 13.38 -7.11
N ARG A 112 -9.59 12.25 -6.50
CA ARG A 112 -8.55 12.21 -5.47
C ARG A 112 -7.98 10.79 -5.34
N ILE A 113 -6.70 10.70 -5.00
CA ILE A 113 -6.09 9.50 -4.42
C ILE A 113 -6.05 9.69 -2.91
N ILE A 114 -6.56 8.73 -2.15
CA ILE A 114 -6.60 8.80 -0.68
C ILE A 114 -5.86 7.63 -0.05
N ASN A 115 -5.19 7.86 1.07
CA ASN A 115 -4.57 6.79 1.84
C ASN A 115 -5.63 5.87 2.44
N GLU A 116 -5.44 4.56 2.29
CA GLU A 116 -6.27 3.51 2.89
C GLU A 116 -6.59 3.74 4.38
N PRO A 117 -5.62 4.05 5.27
CA PRO A 117 -5.92 4.28 6.68
C PRO A 117 -6.75 5.54 6.93
N ILE A 118 -6.63 6.58 6.09
CA ILE A 118 -7.47 7.79 6.20
C ILE A 118 -8.89 7.43 5.78
N ALA A 119 -9.06 6.74 4.65
CA ALA A 119 -10.37 6.29 4.22
C ALA A 119 -11.05 5.40 5.29
N ALA A 120 -10.32 4.46 5.87
CA ALA A 120 -10.81 3.67 7.00
C ALA A 120 -11.21 4.53 8.21
N SER A 121 -10.43 5.57 8.53
CA SER A 121 -10.75 6.48 9.63
C SER A 121 -12.01 7.29 9.38
N ILE A 122 -12.29 7.69 8.14
CA ILE A 122 -13.55 8.36 7.75
C ILE A 122 -14.74 7.44 8.04
N ALA A 123 -14.65 6.16 7.64
CA ALA A 123 -15.69 5.18 7.91
C ALA A 123 -15.93 4.99 9.43
N TYR A 124 -14.86 4.99 10.23
CA TYR A 124 -14.95 4.94 11.69
C TYR A 124 -15.54 6.22 12.31
N GLY A 125 -15.10 7.40 11.84
CA GLY A 125 -15.44 8.69 12.42
C GLY A 125 -16.86 9.18 12.12
N LEU A 126 -17.50 8.66 11.06
CA LEU A 126 -18.90 8.98 10.75
C LEU A 126 -19.88 8.19 11.63
N ASP A 127 -19.53 6.95 11.98
CA ASP A 127 -20.36 6.08 12.83
C ASP A 127 -20.43 6.60 14.27
N LYS A 128 -19.35 7.24 14.74
CA LYS A 128 -19.27 7.80 16.08
C LYS A 128 -19.33 9.32 16.00
N ARG A 129 -20.39 9.94 16.55
CA ARG A 129 -20.41 11.40 16.81
C ARG A 129 -19.38 11.74 17.88
N ILE A 130 -18.11 11.80 17.49
CA ILE A 130 -16.95 12.01 18.37
C ILE A 130 -16.98 13.45 18.87
N SER A 131 -17.37 13.64 20.14
CA SER A 131 -17.47 14.96 20.78
C SER A 131 -16.16 15.42 21.44
N SER A 132 -15.15 14.57 21.52
CA SER A 132 -13.85 14.86 22.17
C SER A 132 -12.72 14.33 21.31
N ALA A 133 -11.56 14.99 21.33
CA ALA A 133 -10.37 14.50 20.62
C ALA A 133 -10.07 13.03 20.96
N ARG A 134 -9.87 12.19 19.93
CA ARG A 134 -9.49 10.78 20.07
C ARG A 134 -8.28 10.48 19.22
N ASN A 135 -7.27 9.85 19.81
CA ASN A 135 -6.21 9.22 19.04
C ASN A 135 -6.65 7.80 18.67
N ILE A 136 -6.61 7.46 17.40
CA ILE A 136 -6.92 6.12 16.92
C ILE A 136 -5.69 5.50 16.26
N LEU A 137 -5.58 4.18 16.36
CA LEU A 137 -4.61 3.41 15.59
C LEU A 137 -5.36 2.57 14.57
N VAL A 138 -5.08 2.78 13.29
CA VAL A 138 -5.59 1.95 12.20
C VAL A 138 -4.56 0.87 11.92
N PHE A 139 -4.93 -0.39 12.14
CA PHE A 139 -4.12 -1.56 11.86
C PHE A 139 -4.68 -2.27 10.61
N ASP A 140 -4.01 -2.06 9.47
CA ASP A 140 -4.43 -2.57 8.17
C ASP A 140 -3.53 -3.70 7.71
N LEU A 141 -4.01 -4.94 7.86
CA LEU A 141 -3.32 -6.15 7.40
C LEU A 141 -4.12 -6.80 6.26
N GLY A 142 -3.73 -6.45 5.04
CA GLY A 142 -4.40 -6.87 3.82
C GLY A 142 -3.93 -8.22 3.27
N GLY A 143 -4.17 -8.41 1.98
CA GLY A 143 -3.76 -9.61 1.25
C GLY A 143 -2.28 -9.67 0.89
N GLY A 144 -1.62 -8.50 0.78
CA GLY A 144 -0.20 -8.43 0.41
C GLY A 144 0.57 -7.23 0.98
N THR A 145 -0.09 -6.36 1.72
CA THR A 145 0.51 -5.17 2.35
C THR A 145 0.03 -5.06 3.79
N PHE A 146 0.89 -4.50 4.63
CA PHE A 146 0.59 -4.15 6.00
C PHE A 146 0.86 -2.66 6.19
N ASN A 147 -0.11 -1.91 6.71
CA ASN A 147 0.04 -0.52 7.09
C ASN A 147 -0.45 -0.32 8.53
N VAL A 148 0.19 0.58 9.25
CA VAL A 148 -0.29 1.10 10.51
C VAL A 148 -0.23 2.62 10.48
N SER A 149 -1.29 3.26 10.96
CA SER A 149 -1.33 4.72 11.08
C SER A 149 -1.92 5.14 12.41
N VAL A 150 -1.30 6.13 13.01
CA VAL A 150 -1.84 6.81 14.21
C VAL A 150 -2.46 8.09 13.73
N LEU A 151 -3.74 8.30 14.04
CA LEU A 151 -4.50 9.49 13.67
C LEU A 151 -5.07 10.14 14.92
N LYS A 152 -5.18 11.46 14.89
CA LYS A 152 -5.97 12.24 15.84
C LYS A 152 -7.24 12.71 15.15
N ILE A 153 -8.39 12.41 15.75
CA ILE A 153 -9.71 12.86 15.28
C ILE A 153 -10.27 13.85 16.28
N GLU A 154 -10.57 15.06 15.84
CA GLU A 154 -11.13 16.14 16.67
C GLU A 154 -12.03 17.03 15.82
N GLU A 155 -13.30 17.19 16.19
CA GLU A 155 -14.25 18.10 15.51
C GLU A 155 -14.31 17.94 13.97
N GLY A 156 -14.32 16.69 13.48
CA GLY A 156 -14.35 16.40 12.04
C GLY A 156 -13.00 16.52 11.33
N ILE A 157 -11.95 16.92 12.04
CA ILE A 157 -10.57 16.98 11.54
C ILE A 157 -9.90 15.63 11.78
N PHE A 158 -9.45 14.99 10.71
CA PHE A 158 -8.67 13.75 10.72
C PHE A 158 -7.22 14.07 10.41
N GLU A 159 -6.37 14.07 11.44
CA GLU A 159 -4.96 14.38 11.31
C GLU A 159 -4.11 13.11 11.46
N VAL A 160 -3.39 12.73 10.41
CA VAL A 160 -2.40 11.65 10.50
C VAL A 160 -1.20 12.15 11.31
N LYS A 161 -0.83 11.43 12.36
CA LYS A 161 0.35 11.74 13.20
C LYS A 161 1.58 10.98 12.73
N SER A 162 1.40 9.75 12.30
CA SER A 162 2.48 8.91 11.79
C SER A 162 1.94 7.76 10.97
N THR A 163 2.74 7.30 10.00
CA THR A 163 2.50 6.05 9.28
C THR A 163 3.75 5.16 9.23
N ALA A 164 3.54 3.85 9.34
CA ALA A 164 4.56 2.83 9.16
C ALA A 164 3.92 1.59 8.52
N GLY A 165 4.73 0.62 8.10
CA GLY A 165 4.19 -0.59 7.49
C GLY A 165 5.24 -1.39 6.73
N ASN A 166 4.76 -2.45 6.09
CA ASN A 166 5.54 -3.32 5.23
C ASN A 166 4.74 -3.59 3.93
N THR A 167 5.30 -3.16 2.81
CA THR A 167 4.66 -3.29 1.48
C THR A 167 4.66 -4.71 0.92
N HIS A 168 5.29 -5.68 1.60
CA HIS A 168 5.37 -7.09 1.22
C HIS A 168 5.06 -8.02 2.40
N LEU A 169 4.05 -7.67 3.19
CA LEU A 169 3.55 -8.53 4.26
C LEU A 169 2.03 -8.58 4.20
N GLY A 170 1.44 -9.77 4.09
CA GLY A 170 -0.01 -9.95 4.15
C GLY A 170 -0.46 -11.39 4.03
N GLY A 171 -1.73 -11.56 3.72
CA GLY A 171 -2.39 -12.87 3.64
C GLY A 171 -1.72 -13.88 2.71
N GLU A 172 -1.12 -13.44 1.61
CA GLU A 172 -0.41 -14.29 0.64
C GLU A 172 0.87 -14.89 1.21
N ASP A 173 1.54 -14.19 2.13
CA ASP A 173 2.76 -14.68 2.78
C ASP A 173 2.43 -15.81 3.77
N PHE A 174 1.27 -15.72 4.44
CA PHE A 174 0.78 -16.81 5.29
C PHE A 174 0.37 -18.04 4.45
N ASP A 175 -0.24 -17.82 3.28
CA ASP A 175 -0.56 -18.89 2.34
C ASP A 175 0.72 -19.57 1.82
N ASN A 176 1.78 -18.79 1.56
CA ASN A 176 3.08 -19.30 1.15
C ASN A 176 3.70 -20.24 2.19
N GLN A 177 3.63 -19.90 3.49
CA GLN A 177 4.11 -20.78 4.55
C GLN A 177 3.34 -22.10 4.59
N MET A 178 2.02 -22.05 4.44
CA MET A 178 1.19 -23.27 4.36
C MET A 178 1.53 -24.12 3.13
N VAL A 179 1.71 -23.49 1.96
CA VAL A 179 2.12 -24.19 0.73
C VAL A 179 3.46 -24.89 0.93
N ALA A 180 4.46 -24.21 1.51
CA ALA A 180 5.77 -24.79 1.78
C ALA A 180 5.68 -25.99 2.74
N TYR A 181 4.89 -25.85 3.82
CA TYR A 181 4.62 -26.93 4.77
C TYR A 181 4.03 -28.17 4.09
N PHE A 182 2.98 -28.00 3.29
CA PHE A 182 2.32 -29.14 2.62
C PHE A 182 3.11 -29.71 1.45
N MET A 183 3.93 -28.91 0.77
CA MET A 183 4.88 -29.42 -0.23
C MET A 183 5.91 -30.35 0.42
N GLN A 184 6.44 -29.97 1.59
CA GLN A 184 7.36 -30.82 2.34
C GLN A 184 6.65 -32.09 2.85
N GLU A 185 5.41 -31.96 3.34
CA GLU A 185 4.61 -33.11 3.77
C GLU A 185 4.39 -34.11 2.62
N PHE A 186 3.98 -33.63 1.45
CA PHE A 186 3.77 -34.46 0.26
C PHE A 186 5.06 -35.17 -0.16
N LYS A 187 6.19 -34.44 -0.16
CA LYS A 187 7.51 -35.00 -0.46
C LYS A 187 7.91 -36.10 0.53
N CYS A 188 7.67 -35.90 1.82
CA CYS A 188 7.94 -36.92 2.83
C CYS A 188 7.04 -38.16 2.67
N LYS A 189 5.75 -37.98 2.36
CA LYS A 189 4.78 -39.09 2.22
C LYS A 189 4.95 -39.89 0.94
N HIS A 190 5.29 -39.24 -0.17
CA HIS A 190 5.26 -39.85 -1.50
C HIS A 190 6.61 -39.88 -2.22
N GLY A 191 7.64 -39.24 -1.67
CA GLY A 191 8.97 -39.16 -2.28
C GLY A 191 9.04 -38.31 -3.56
N LYS A 192 7.99 -37.55 -3.88
CA LYS A 192 7.87 -36.75 -5.12
C LYS A 192 7.93 -35.26 -4.83
N ASP A 193 8.60 -34.52 -5.70
CA ASP A 193 8.79 -33.07 -5.58
C ASP A 193 7.85 -32.31 -6.52
N LEU A 194 7.19 -31.28 -6.01
CA LEU A 194 6.19 -30.49 -6.73
C LEU A 194 6.77 -29.25 -7.40
N LEU A 195 8.05 -28.94 -7.18
CA LEU A 195 8.68 -27.68 -7.62
C LEU A 195 8.49 -27.36 -9.11
N GLN A 196 8.41 -28.37 -9.98
CA GLN A 196 8.23 -28.17 -11.42
C GLN A 196 6.76 -28.15 -11.86
N ASN A 197 5.82 -28.59 -11.01
CA ASN A 197 4.41 -28.68 -11.35
C ASN A 197 3.64 -27.43 -10.90
N LYS A 198 3.72 -26.37 -11.71
CA LYS A 198 3.04 -25.09 -11.46
C LYS A 198 1.53 -25.23 -11.23
N ARG A 199 0.87 -26.17 -11.93
CA ARG A 199 -0.57 -26.42 -11.79
C ARG A 199 -0.89 -26.99 -10.40
N ALA A 200 -0.13 -27.97 -9.94
CA ALA A 200 -0.29 -28.55 -8.60
C ALA A 200 -0.07 -27.49 -7.52
N ILE A 201 1.02 -26.72 -7.60
CA ILE A 201 1.32 -25.63 -6.65
C ILE A 201 0.17 -24.62 -6.58
N GLN A 202 -0.41 -24.23 -7.72
CA GLN A 202 -1.53 -23.30 -7.75
C GLN A 202 -2.79 -23.88 -7.10
N ARG A 203 -3.10 -25.16 -7.32
CA ARG A 203 -4.22 -25.86 -6.66
C ARG A 203 -4.02 -25.93 -5.15
N LEU A 204 -2.80 -26.25 -4.71
CA LEU A 204 -2.44 -26.28 -3.29
C LEU A 204 -2.58 -24.90 -2.65
N ARG A 205 -2.15 -23.84 -3.33
CA ARG A 205 -2.31 -22.46 -2.87
C ARG A 205 -3.77 -22.09 -2.65
N THR A 206 -4.66 -22.41 -3.59
CA THR A 206 -6.11 -22.19 -3.43
C THR A 206 -6.67 -22.98 -2.24
N ALA A 207 -6.25 -24.23 -2.04
CA ALA A 207 -6.66 -25.02 -0.89
C ALA A 207 -6.13 -24.43 0.44
N CYS A 208 -4.89 -23.92 0.46
CA CYS A 208 -4.31 -23.27 1.64
C CYS A 208 -5.04 -21.97 2.00
N GLU A 209 -5.38 -21.12 1.01
CA GLU A 209 -6.16 -19.89 1.26
C GLU A 209 -7.53 -20.23 1.86
N SER A 210 -8.21 -21.26 1.33
CA SER A 210 -9.48 -21.76 1.87
C SER A 210 -9.34 -22.28 3.31
N ALA A 211 -8.31 -23.09 3.56
CA ALA A 211 -8.03 -23.61 4.90
C ALA A 211 -7.71 -22.48 5.90
N LYS A 212 -6.93 -21.47 5.51
CA LYS A 212 -6.65 -20.28 6.33
C LYS A 212 -7.92 -19.54 6.73
N LEU A 213 -8.85 -19.34 5.78
CA LEU A 213 -10.15 -18.73 6.07
C LEU A 213 -10.93 -19.56 7.10
N ASN A 214 -10.98 -20.89 6.92
CA ASN A 214 -11.64 -21.80 7.86
C ASN A 214 -10.98 -21.78 9.25
N LEU A 215 -9.65 -21.70 9.33
CA LEU A 215 -8.91 -21.64 10.60
C LEU A 215 -9.19 -20.36 11.40
N SER A 216 -9.73 -19.31 10.77
CA SER A 216 -10.13 -18.09 11.46
C SER A 216 -11.38 -18.29 12.33
N SER A 217 -12.21 -19.29 12.03
CA SER A 217 -13.41 -19.66 12.83
C SER A 217 -13.27 -21.02 13.51
N SER A 218 -12.54 -21.97 12.91
CA SER A 218 -12.40 -23.36 13.35
C SER A 218 -11.00 -23.69 13.86
N SER A 219 -10.86 -24.69 14.73
CA SER A 219 -9.56 -25.12 15.29
C SER A 219 -8.75 -25.99 14.34
N GLN A 220 -9.35 -26.48 13.25
CA GLN A 220 -8.72 -27.31 12.23
C GLN A 220 -9.38 -27.09 10.86
N ALA A 221 -8.67 -27.42 9.79
CA ALA A 221 -9.15 -27.41 8.41
C ALA A 221 -8.52 -28.55 7.60
N SER A 222 -9.28 -29.14 6.67
CA SER A 222 -8.77 -30.16 5.75
C SER A 222 -8.19 -29.54 4.47
N ILE A 223 -7.23 -30.24 3.88
CA ILE A 223 -6.71 -29.99 2.53
C ILE A 223 -7.01 -31.24 1.71
N GLU A 224 -7.81 -31.08 0.66
CA GLU A 224 -8.30 -32.18 -0.16
C GLU A 224 -8.14 -31.78 -1.63
N ILE A 225 -7.29 -32.52 -2.35
CA ILE A 225 -6.96 -32.24 -3.74
C ILE A 225 -6.84 -33.54 -4.53
N ASP A 226 -7.86 -33.86 -5.32
CA ASP A 226 -7.88 -35.05 -6.19
C ASP A 226 -6.84 -34.95 -7.31
N SER A 227 -6.22 -36.07 -7.67
CA SER A 227 -5.22 -36.16 -8.74
C SER A 227 -4.21 -35.01 -8.65
N PHE A 228 -3.64 -34.82 -7.47
CA PHE A 228 -2.81 -33.67 -7.14
C PHE A 228 -1.52 -33.66 -7.96
N HIS A 229 -0.83 -34.80 -8.02
CA HIS A 229 0.40 -34.95 -8.78
C HIS A 229 0.62 -36.41 -9.20
N GLU A 230 0.79 -36.66 -10.50
CA GLU A 230 0.97 -38.01 -11.06
C GLU A 230 -0.11 -39.00 -10.56
N ASP A 231 -1.37 -38.57 -10.66
CA ASP A 231 -2.58 -39.30 -10.23
C ASP A 231 -2.63 -39.69 -8.74
N ILE A 232 -1.78 -39.08 -7.91
CA ILE A 232 -1.83 -39.22 -6.45
C ILE A 232 -2.77 -38.14 -5.91
N ASP A 233 -3.80 -38.54 -5.16
CA ASP A 233 -4.63 -37.62 -4.39
C ASP A 233 -3.88 -37.11 -3.15
N PHE A 234 -4.15 -35.86 -2.75
CA PHE A 234 -3.58 -35.30 -1.54
C PHE A 234 -4.66 -34.97 -0.51
N TYR A 235 -4.64 -35.70 0.59
CA TYR A 235 -5.51 -35.50 1.75
C TYR A 235 -4.64 -35.22 2.98
N SER A 236 -4.83 -34.06 3.60
CA SER A 236 -4.17 -33.68 4.85
C SER A 236 -5.08 -32.81 5.71
N THR A 237 -4.63 -32.49 6.92
CA THR A 237 -5.34 -31.62 7.86
C THR A 237 -4.32 -30.75 8.58
N ILE A 238 -4.68 -29.49 8.84
CA ILE A 238 -3.88 -28.56 9.62
C ILE A 238 -4.71 -28.02 10.78
N THR A 239 -4.09 -27.95 11.95
CA THR A 239 -4.68 -27.32 13.14
C THR A 239 -4.32 -25.83 13.17
N ARG A 240 -5.15 -25.02 13.84
CA ARG A 240 -4.86 -23.60 14.07
C ARG A 240 -3.53 -23.42 14.78
N ALA A 241 -3.20 -24.27 15.74
CA ALA A 241 -1.93 -24.23 16.46
C ALA A 241 -0.72 -24.41 15.51
N CYS A 242 -0.78 -25.38 14.59
CA CYS A 242 0.27 -25.58 13.60
C CYS A 242 0.37 -24.40 12.62
N PHE A 243 -0.77 -23.88 12.14
CA PHE A 243 -0.78 -22.67 11.31
C PHE A 243 -0.18 -21.44 12.02
N GLU A 244 -0.46 -21.28 13.31
CA GLU A 244 0.11 -20.23 14.14
C GLU A 244 1.62 -20.40 14.34
N GLU A 245 2.08 -21.63 14.54
CA GLU A 245 3.50 -21.95 14.72
C GLU A 245 4.33 -21.63 13.47
N ILE A 246 3.90 -22.08 12.30
CA ILE A 246 4.63 -21.85 11.04
C ILE A 246 4.66 -20.36 10.62
N ASN A 247 3.73 -19.56 11.16
CA ASN A 247 3.62 -18.12 10.85
C ASN A 247 3.99 -17.20 12.02
N ASP A 248 4.47 -17.71 13.17
CA ASP A 248 4.63 -16.89 14.39
C ASP A 248 5.53 -15.67 14.16
N HIS A 249 6.63 -15.84 13.42
CA HIS A 249 7.52 -14.74 13.04
C HIS A 249 6.84 -13.67 12.16
N LEU A 250 6.00 -14.07 11.20
CA LEU A 250 5.25 -13.14 10.35
C LEU A 250 4.09 -12.47 11.08
N PHE A 251 3.52 -13.12 12.11
CA PHE A 251 2.47 -12.51 12.93
C PHE A 251 3.00 -11.50 13.94
N ARG A 252 4.28 -11.60 14.33
CA ARG A 252 4.93 -10.66 15.24
C ARG A 252 5.51 -9.44 14.54
N SER A 253 5.99 -9.59 13.31
CA SER A 253 6.62 -8.48 12.56
C SER A 253 5.75 -7.21 12.42
N PRO A 254 4.40 -7.27 12.33
CA PRO A 254 3.57 -6.07 12.36
C PRO A 254 3.76 -5.19 13.59
N LEU A 255 4.03 -5.80 14.75
CA LEU A 255 4.15 -5.08 16.03
C LEU A 255 5.35 -4.13 16.05
N GLU A 256 6.41 -4.43 15.32
CA GLU A 256 7.57 -3.54 15.18
C GLU A 256 7.18 -2.25 14.46
N SER A 257 6.32 -2.32 13.44
CA SER A 257 5.82 -1.12 12.77
C SER A 257 4.82 -0.35 13.65
N VAL A 258 4.02 -1.05 14.46
CA VAL A 258 3.12 -0.42 15.45
C VAL A 258 3.94 0.40 16.44
N GLU A 259 5.02 -0.18 16.98
CA GLU A 259 5.94 0.51 17.89
C GLU A 259 6.62 1.71 17.21
N LYS A 260 7.10 1.55 15.97
CA LYS A 260 7.65 2.65 15.18
C LYS A 260 6.65 3.77 14.95
N ALA A 261 5.39 3.46 14.65
CA ALA A 261 4.34 4.46 14.46
C ALA A 261 4.07 5.22 15.76
N LEU A 262 3.92 4.53 16.89
CA LEU A 262 3.74 5.16 18.21
C LEU A 262 4.90 6.10 18.56
N HIS A 263 6.14 5.63 18.36
CA HIS A 263 7.34 6.43 18.57
C HIS A 263 7.37 7.68 17.67
N ASP A 264 7.10 7.52 16.37
CA ASP A 264 7.05 8.63 15.41
C ASP A 264 5.96 9.65 15.76
N ALA A 265 4.80 9.18 16.24
CA ALA A 265 3.71 10.01 16.74
C ALA A 265 3.99 10.66 18.10
N LYS A 266 5.07 10.23 18.79
CA LYS A 266 5.40 10.61 20.18
C LYS A 266 4.24 10.31 21.15
N MET A 267 3.66 9.13 21.00
CA MET A 267 2.53 8.65 21.79
C MET A 267 2.87 7.33 22.47
N GLU A 268 2.40 7.18 23.69
CA GLU A 268 2.45 5.92 24.43
C GLU A 268 1.24 5.04 24.08
N LYS A 269 1.32 3.75 24.41
CA LYS A 269 0.21 2.79 24.19
C LYS A 269 -1.09 3.20 24.89
N SER A 270 -0.97 3.90 26.02
CA SER A 270 -2.09 4.45 26.79
C SER A 270 -2.83 5.57 26.06
N ASP A 271 -2.14 6.30 25.19
CA ASP A 271 -2.69 7.49 24.51
C ASP A 271 -3.62 7.12 23.35
N ILE A 272 -3.56 5.87 22.87
CA ILE A 272 -4.44 5.35 21.83
C ILE A 272 -5.81 5.04 22.43
N HIS A 273 -6.87 5.66 21.92
CA HIS A 273 -8.23 5.48 22.44
C HIS A 273 -8.94 4.29 21.80
N ASP A 274 -8.74 4.09 20.49
CA ASP A 274 -9.32 2.99 19.73
C ASP A 274 -8.30 2.36 18.80
N ILE A 275 -8.42 1.04 18.60
CA ILE A 275 -7.64 0.28 17.64
C ILE A 275 -8.60 -0.26 16.60
N VAL A 276 -8.51 0.23 15.36
CA VAL A 276 -9.40 -0.10 14.26
C VAL A 276 -8.74 -1.14 13.36
N LEU A 277 -9.42 -2.27 13.13
CA LEU A 277 -8.91 -3.36 12.31
C LEU A 277 -9.40 -3.23 10.86
N ILE A 278 -8.47 -3.30 9.91
CA ILE A 278 -8.73 -3.19 8.47
C ILE A 278 -8.02 -4.34 7.74
N GLY A 279 -8.64 -4.85 6.68
CA GLY A 279 -8.07 -5.91 5.85
C GLY A 279 -8.37 -7.32 6.38
N GLY A 280 -8.68 -8.23 5.46
CA GLY A 280 -9.16 -9.57 5.79
C GLY A 280 -8.22 -10.43 6.65
N SER A 281 -6.91 -10.18 6.62
CA SER A 281 -5.96 -10.93 7.46
C SER A 281 -6.05 -10.55 8.95
N THR A 282 -6.69 -9.43 9.30
CA THR A 282 -7.00 -9.10 10.71
C THR A 282 -8.04 -10.04 11.32
N ARG A 283 -8.73 -10.85 10.51
CA ARG A 283 -9.66 -11.89 11.00
C ARG A 283 -8.94 -13.07 11.68
N ILE A 284 -7.63 -13.19 11.49
CA ILE A 284 -6.81 -14.24 12.10
C ILE A 284 -6.78 -14.05 13.63
N PRO A 285 -7.25 -15.02 14.45
CA PRO A 285 -7.34 -14.88 15.91
C PRO A 285 -6.00 -14.56 16.58
N LYS A 286 -4.90 -15.15 16.10
CA LYS A 286 -3.55 -14.90 16.62
C LYS A 286 -3.09 -13.46 16.43
N VAL A 287 -3.40 -12.85 15.28
CA VAL A 287 -3.07 -11.44 14.99
C VAL A 287 -3.82 -10.52 15.96
N GLN A 288 -5.12 -10.75 16.14
CA GLN A 288 -5.92 -9.99 17.11
C GLN A 288 -5.37 -10.15 18.54
N LYS A 289 -5.06 -11.38 18.95
CA LYS A 289 -4.52 -11.65 20.29
C LYS A 289 -3.19 -10.94 20.52
N LEU A 290 -2.25 -11.04 19.58
CA LEU A 290 -0.95 -10.37 19.68
C LEU A 290 -1.09 -8.86 19.77
N LEU A 291 -2.00 -8.26 19.00
CA LEU A 291 -2.25 -6.82 19.04
C LEU A 291 -2.92 -6.41 20.36
N GLN A 292 -3.89 -7.17 20.84
CA GLN A 292 -4.54 -6.93 22.13
C GLN A 292 -3.55 -7.03 23.29
N ASP A 293 -2.71 -8.08 23.30
CA ASP A 293 -1.65 -8.28 24.29
C ASP A 293 -0.64 -7.12 24.23
N PHE A 294 -0.28 -6.66 23.02
CA PHE A 294 0.62 -5.51 22.84
C PHE A 294 0.05 -4.23 23.48
N PHE A 295 -1.26 -4.02 23.43
CA PHE A 295 -1.97 -2.90 24.07
C PHE A 295 -2.55 -3.26 25.45
N ASN A 296 -1.94 -4.19 26.18
CA ASN A 296 -2.27 -4.52 27.58
C ASN A 296 -3.74 -4.94 27.77
N GLY A 297 -4.30 -5.68 26.82
CA GLY A 297 -5.67 -6.19 26.89
C GLY A 297 -6.74 -5.25 26.31
N LYS A 298 -6.36 -4.07 25.77
CA LYS A 298 -7.30 -3.11 25.17
C LYS A 298 -8.18 -3.77 24.11
N GLU A 299 -9.48 -3.48 24.16
CA GLU A 299 -10.45 -4.02 23.23
C GLU A 299 -10.20 -3.50 21.81
N LEU A 300 -10.23 -4.41 20.83
CA LEU A 300 -10.08 -4.08 19.43
C LEU A 300 -11.45 -3.70 18.85
N ASN A 301 -11.50 -2.60 18.10
CA ASN A 301 -12.72 -2.15 17.47
C ASN A 301 -13.09 -3.04 16.28
N LYS A 302 -14.31 -3.60 16.32
CA LYS A 302 -14.90 -4.45 15.28
C LYS A 302 -16.24 -3.90 14.77
N SER A 303 -16.52 -2.60 14.98
CA SER A 303 -17.80 -2.00 14.58
C SER A 303 -17.93 -1.81 13.07
N ILE A 304 -16.80 -1.73 12.36
CA ILE A 304 -16.75 -1.62 10.90
C ILE A 304 -16.30 -2.94 10.26
N ASN A 305 -16.81 -3.21 9.05
CA ASN A 305 -16.38 -4.36 8.28
C ASN A 305 -14.95 -4.13 7.75
N PRO A 306 -13.95 -4.94 8.15
CA PRO A 306 -12.56 -4.72 7.77
C PRO A 306 -12.30 -4.80 6.27
N ASP A 307 -13.16 -5.51 5.51
CA ASP A 307 -13.00 -5.68 4.06
C ASP A 307 -13.62 -4.52 3.25
N GLU A 308 -14.52 -3.73 3.85
CA GLU A 308 -15.30 -2.69 3.14
C GLU A 308 -15.00 -1.27 3.66
N ALA A 309 -14.44 -1.13 4.86
CA ALA A 309 -14.23 0.17 5.52
C ALA A 309 -13.46 1.18 4.66
N VAL A 310 -12.42 0.74 3.95
CA VAL A 310 -11.63 1.59 3.05
C VAL A 310 -12.50 2.08 1.88
N ALA A 311 -13.25 1.18 1.24
CA ALA A 311 -14.12 1.54 0.12
C ALA A 311 -15.25 2.47 0.57
N TYR A 312 -15.78 2.26 1.78
CA TYR A 312 -16.79 3.11 2.39
C TYR A 312 -16.29 4.54 2.57
N GLY A 313 -15.13 4.73 3.20
CA GLY A 313 -14.56 6.06 3.40
C GLY A 313 -14.22 6.79 2.11
N ALA A 314 -13.72 6.06 1.10
CA ALA A 314 -13.47 6.62 -0.23
C ALA A 314 -14.77 7.06 -0.92
N ALA A 315 -15.86 6.29 -0.77
CA ALA A 315 -17.17 6.67 -1.29
C ALA A 315 -17.72 7.92 -0.61
N VAL A 316 -17.54 8.07 0.71
CA VAL A 316 -17.93 9.29 1.43
C VAL A 316 -17.14 10.50 0.92
N LEU A 317 -15.82 10.35 0.78
CA LEU A 317 -14.99 11.42 0.22
C LEU A 317 -15.43 11.79 -1.20
N ALA A 318 -15.77 10.81 -2.04
CA ALA A 318 -16.29 11.08 -3.37
C ALA A 318 -17.60 11.90 -3.32
N ALA A 319 -18.51 11.59 -2.39
CA ALA A 319 -19.73 12.36 -2.18
C ALA A 319 -19.43 13.83 -1.83
N ILE A 320 -18.50 14.06 -0.89
CA ILE A 320 -18.05 15.40 -0.49
C ILE A 320 -17.48 16.17 -1.70
N LEU A 321 -16.58 15.53 -2.46
CA LEU A 321 -15.91 16.17 -3.61
C LEU A 321 -16.88 16.49 -4.77
N THR A 322 -17.97 15.73 -4.91
CA THR A 322 -19.02 16.01 -5.89
C THR A 322 -20.08 17.00 -5.40
N GLY A 323 -19.90 17.55 -4.20
CA GLY A 323 -20.72 18.64 -3.66
C GLY A 323 -21.97 18.19 -2.89
N ASP A 324 -21.97 16.98 -2.31
CA ASP A 324 -22.98 16.59 -1.33
C ASP A 324 -22.92 17.54 -0.12
N LYS A 325 -24.08 18.08 0.28
CA LYS A 325 -24.22 19.07 1.36
C LYS A 325 -24.93 18.50 2.59
N SER A 326 -24.96 17.18 2.74
CA SER A 326 -25.47 16.54 3.95
C SER A 326 -24.76 17.12 5.19
N GLU A 327 -25.52 17.41 6.25
CA GLU A 327 -24.97 18.09 7.44
C GLU A 327 -23.84 17.30 8.09
N ASP A 328 -23.91 15.96 8.05
CA ASP A 328 -22.88 15.06 8.60
C ASP A 328 -21.54 15.11 7.83
N LEU A 329 -21.49 15.76 6.65
CA LEU A 329 -20.33 15.76 5.74
C LEU A 329 -19.63 17.12 5.60
N LYS A 330 -20.23 18.20 6.11
CA LYS A 330 -19.75 19.58 5.87
C LYS A 330 -18.44 19.93 6.58
N ASP A 331 -18.17 19.29 7.71
CA ASP A 331 -17.06 19.66 8.60
C ASP A 331 -15.88 18.68 8.51
N LEU A 332 -15.86 17.79 7.50
CA LEU A 332 -14.80 16.81 7.34
C LEU A 332 -13.56 17.45 6.72
N LEU A 333 -12.48 17.56 7.51
CA LEU A 333 -11.17 18.02 7.08
C LEU A 333 -10.15 16.90 7.22
N LEU A 334 -9.38 16.64 6.16
CA LEU A 334 -8.31 15.64 6.14
C LEU A 334 -6.96 16.35 6.15
N LEU A 335 -6.10 16.00 7.09
CA LEU A 335 -4.71 16.44 7.17
C LEU A 335 -3.81 15.20 7.11
N ASP A 336 -3.18 15.00 5.95
CA ASP A 336 -2.27 13.88 5.71
C ASP A 336 -0.82 14.26 6.01
N VAL A 337 0.09 13.28 5.93
CA VAL A 337 1.54 13.46 6.15
C VAL A 337 2.39 12.82 5.07
N ALA A 338 3.60 13.35 4.85
CA ALA A 338 4.57 12.76 3.94
C ALA A 338 5.03 11.37 4.44
N PRO A 339 4.88 10.27 3.67
CA PRO A 339 5.20 8.93 4.16
C PRO A 339 6.70 8.66 4.27
N LEU A 340 7.50 9.36 3.45
CA LEU A 340 8.96 9.24 3.40
C LEU A 340 9.62 10.62 3.58
N SER A 341 10.87 10.60 4.05
CA SER A 341 11.67 11.82 4.08
C SER A 341 12.13 12.17 2.66
N LEU A 342 11.99 13.44 2.30
CA LEU A 342 12.45 14.00 1.03
C LEU A 342 13.70 14.84 1.29
N GLY A 343 14.69 14.74 0.42
CA GLY A 343 15.93 15.50 0.57
C GLY A 343 16.72 15.54 -0.72
N ILE A 344 17.95 16.05 -0.64
CA ILE A 344 18.89 16.04 -1.76
C ILE A 344 20.19 15.35 -1.38
N GLU A 345 20.88 14.78 -2.37
CA GLU A 345 22.25 14.33 -2.21
C GLU A 345 23.19 15.54 -2.18
N THR A 346 24.03 15.62 -1.15
CA THR A 346 25.05 16.67 -0.98
C THR A 346 26.46 16.10 -1.12
N ALA A 347 27.46 16.99 -1.20
CA ALA A 347 28.86 16.59 -1.39
C ALA A 347 29.28 15.48 -0.41
N GLY A 348 29.91 14.42 -0.94
CA GLY A 348 30.25 13.21 -0.18
C GLY A 348 29.18 12.13 -0.17
N GLY A 349 28.13 12.24 -1.00
CA GLY A 349 27.07 11.24 -1.13
C GLY A 349 26.12 11.19 0.08
N VAL A 350 26.10 12.25 0.90
CA VAL A 350 25.28 12.33 2.11
C VAL A 350 23.94 12.94 1.76
N MET A 351 22.86 12.25 2.11
CA MET A 351 21.50 12.80 1.98
C MET A 351 21.27 13.90 3.03
N THR A 352 20.94 15.10 2.57
CA THR A 352 20.40 16.17 3.43
C THR A 352 18.88 16.18 3.33
N VAL A 353 18.21 15.84 4.43
CA VAL A 353 16.73 15.81 4.51
C VAL A 353 16.19 17.24 4.55
N LEU A 354 15.30 17.55 3.61
CA LEU A 354 14.60 18.84 3.49
C LEU A 354 13.19 18.78 4.09
N LEU A 355 12.50 17.66 3.88
CA LEU A 355 11.21 17.37 4.47
C LEU A 355 11.29 16.02 5.20
N LYS A 356 10.98 16.01 6.49
CA LYS A 356 10.98 14.77 7.27
C LYS A 356 9.72 13.95 6.99
N ARG A 357 9.83 12.62 7.01
CA ARG A 357 8.66 11.73 7.12
C ARG A 357 7.72 12.20 8.24
N ASN A 358 6.43 11.96 8.05
CA ASN A 358 5.34 12.38 8.91
C ASN A 358 5.13 13.92 9.03
N THR A 359 5.75 14.73 8.16
CA THR A 359 5.42 16.17 8.12
C THR A 359 4.03 16.35 7.48
N THR A 360 3.15 17.11 8.13
CA THR A 360 1.81 17.43 7.63
C THR A 360 1.87 18.09 6.25
N ILE A 361 0.99 17.66 5.34
CA ILE A 361 0.84 18.21 4.00
C ILE A 361 -0.54 18.86 3.86
N PRO A 362 -0.67 19.98 3.10
CA PRO A 362 0.35 20.63 2.27
C PRO A 362 1.40 21.43 3.07
N THR A 363 2.64 21.52 2.55
CA THR A 363 3.75 22.23 3.20
C THR A 363 4.80 22.73 2.20
N LYS A 364 5.55 23.76 2.59
CA LYS A 364 6.71 24.31 1.85
C LYS A 364 7.93 24.35 2.76
N GLN A 365 9.03 23.80 2.29
CA GLN A 365 10.34 23.90 2.92
C GLN A 365 11.36 24.49 1.93
N THR A 366 12.20 25.40 2.42
CA THR A 366 13.25 26.05 1.63
C THR A 366 14.56 25.92 2.37
N GLN A 367 15.59 25.41 1.70
CA GLN A 367 16.95 25.38 2.24
C GLN A 367 17.95 25.89 1.19
N THR A 368 18.90 26.70 1.65
CA THR A 368 19.97 27.25 0.81
C THR A 368 21.24 26.44 0.95
N PHE A 369 21.83 26.08 -0.18
CA PHE A 369 23.07 25.33 -0.30
C PHE A 369 24.17 26.20 -0.92
N THR A 370 25.42 25.93 -0.54
CA THR A 370 26.61 26.62 -1.07
C THR A 370 27.48 25.62 -1.80
N ILE A 371 27.98 25.98 -2.98
CA ILE A 371 28.84 25.10 -3.81
C ILE A 371 30.28 25.18 -3.29
N SER A 372 30.84 24.06 -2.84
CA SER A 372 32.19 24.00 -2.26
C SER A 372 33.31 23.78 -3.28
N SER A 373 33.01 23.35 -4.51
CA SER A 373 34.00 23.21 -5.59
C SER A 373 33.33 23.16 -6.97
N TYR A 374 33.86 23.93 -7.93
CA TYR A 374 33.51 23.77 -9.35
C TYR A 374 34.17 22.49 -9.87
N ASP A 375 33.37 21.49 -10.26
CA ASP A 375 33.90 20.45 -11.13
C ASP A 375 34.25 21.08 -12.49
N GLN A 376 35.31 20.60 -13.14
CA GLN A 376 35.90 21.17 -14.37
C GLN A 376 34.95 21.12 -15.59
N SER A 377 33.73 20.62 -15.40
CA SER A 377 32.65 20.47 -16.38
C SER A 377 31.60 21.59 -16.33
N GLY A 378 31.66 22.53 -15.36
CA GLY A 378 30.82 23.74 -15.35
C GLY A 378 29.32 23.53 -15.05
N GLY A 379 28.87 22.30 -14.80
CA GLY A 379 27.50 21.98 -14.41
C GLY A 379 27.33 21.87 -12.89
N THR A 380 26.22 22.39 -12.35
CA THR A 380 25.76 22.08 -10.98
C THR A 380 24.82 20.88 -11.08
N VAL A 381 25.03 19.83 -10.29
CA VAL A 381 24.08 18.70 -10.19
C VAL A 381 23.56 18.69 -8.76
N ALA A 382 22.27 18.97 -8.57
CA ALA A 382 21.58 18.75 -7.29
C ALA A 382 20.62 17.58 -7.51
N GLU A 383 20.88 16.45 -6.86
CA GLU A 383 20.08 15.23 -7.02
C GLU A 383 19.01 15.19 -5.92
N LEU A 384 17.73 15.17 -6.28
CA LEU A 384 16.65 14.88 -5.33
C LEU A 384 16.71 13.40 -4.94
N VAL A 385 16.70 13.11 -3.66
CA VAL A 385 16.69 11.74 -3.14
C VAL A 385 15.50 11.59 -2.20
N THR A 386 14.68 10.58 -2.44
CA THR A 386 13.71 10.10 -1.45
C THR A 386 14.34 8.91 -0.74
N VAL A 387 14.32 8.91 0.60
CA VAL A 387 14.92 7.83 1.37
C VAL A 387 13.90 7.25 2.34
N ASP A 388 13.58 5.98 2.11
CA ASP A 388 13.28 5.05 3.18
C ASP A 388 14.59 4.38 3.60
N ARG A 389 14.82 4.17 4.90
CA ARG A 389 16.06 3.51 5.39
C ARG A 389 16.25 2.10 4.82
N GLU A 390 15.22 1.53 4.22
CA GLU A 390 15.21 0.16 3.69
C GLU A 390 15.19 0.06 2.15
N ASN A 391 14.88 1.13 1.42
CA ASN A 391 14.87 1.12 -0.05
C ASN A 391 15.22 2.50 -0.63
N SER A 392 16.45 2.65 -1.10
CA SER A 392 16.95 3.84 -1.77
C SER A 392 16.41 3.94 -3.21
N THR A 393 15.24 4.53 -3.39
CA THR A 393 14.73 4.83 -4.74
C THR A 393 15.23 6.20 -5.18
N LYS A 394 16.24 6.23 -6.06
CA LYS A 394 16.71 7.48 -6.68
C LYS A 394 15.75 7.90 -7.82
N GLN A 395 15.23 9.13 -7.74
CA GLN A 395 14.63 9.85 -8.87
C GLN A 395 15.56 11.03 -9.23
N THR A 396 15.95 11.14 -10.49
CA THR A 396 16.96 12.12 -10.93
C THR A 396 16.29 13.26 -11.68
N GLU A 397 16.42 14.48 -11.16
CA GLU A 397 16.19 15.71 -11.94
C GLU A 397 17.52 16.47 -12.06
N THR A 398 17.96 16.71 -13.29
CA THR A 398 19.20 17.45 -13.57
C THR A 398 18.88 18.94 -13.70
N MET A 399 19.38 19.78 -12.79
CA MET A 399 19.25 21.24 -12.91
C MET A 399 20.45 21.83 -13.65
N ALA A 400 20.21 22.60 -14.72
CA ALA A 400 21.28 23.21 -15.52
C ALA A 400 21.56 24.68 -15.14
N ASN A 401 22.85 25.03 -15.17
CA ASN A 401 23.49 26.34 -15.30
C ASN A 401 22.97 27.52 -14.45
N SER A 402 23.71 27.85 -13.40
CA SER A 402 23.87 29.25 -13.00
C SER A 402 25.28 29.50 -12.43
N SER A 403 25.86 30.64 -12.75
CA SER A 403 27.14 31.15 -12.22
C SER A 403 27.08 31.55 -10.73
N LYS A 404 26.09 31.05 -9.98
CA LYS A 404 25.86 31.39 -8.57
C LYS A 404 26.59 30.43 -7.65
N THR A 405 27.29 30.98 -6.66
CA THR A 405 27.96 30.25 -5.57
C THR A 405 26.97 29.65 -4.54
N GLN A 406 25.71 30.08 -4.58
CA GLN A 406 24.62 29.58 -3.74
C GLN A 406 23.39 29.30 -4.58
N PHE A 407 22.70 28.21 -4.25
CA PHE A 407 21.39 27.87 -4.80
C PHE A 407 20.44 27.52 -3.65
N SER A 408 19.16 27.87 -3.81
CA SER A 408 18.11 27.46 -2.87
C SER A 408 17.28 26.37 -3.51
N VAL A 409 17.00 25.31 -2.73
CA VAL A 409 16.06 24.27 -3.12
C VAL A 409 14.76 24.51 -2.37
N ASP A 410 13.71 24.79 -3.13
CA ASP A 410 12.34 24.87 -2.64
C ASP A 410 11.67 23.51 -2.87
N ILE A 411 11.32 22.81 -1.79
CA ILE A 411 10.41 21.66 -1.82
C ILE A 411 9.03 22.13 -1.41
N LYS A 412 8.06 22.01 -2.32
CA LYS A 412 6.64 22.20 -2.02
C LYS A 412 5.94 20.86 -2.21
N VAL A 413 5.19 20.47 -1.18
CA VAL A 413 4.41 19.22 -1.18
C VAL A 413 2.95 19.57 -0.96
N PHE A 414 2.09 19.13 -1.86
CA PHE A 414 0.65 19.34 -1.81
C PHE A 414 -0.10 18.02 -1.93
N GLU A 415 -1.34 18.00 -1.46
CA GLU A 415 -2.26 16.86 -1.64
C GLU A 415 -3.01 17.02 -2.98
N GLY A 416 -2.76 16.13 -3.94
CA GLY A 416 -3.43 16.13 -5.26
C GLY A 416 -2.80 17.02 -6.35
N GLU A 417 -3.30 16.90 -7.59
CA GLU A 417 -2.91 17.76 -8.72
C GLU A 417 -3.86 18.95 -8.87
N HIS A 418 -3.32 20.14 -9.16
CA HIS A 418 -4.12 21.23 -9.72
C HIS A 418 -3.58 21.67 -11.09
N SER A 419 -4.53 21.90 -12.00
CA SER A 419 -4.33 22.37 -13.37
C SER A 419 -4.17 23.89 -13.50
N LEU A 420 -4.05 24.65 -12.40
CA LEU A 420 -3.46 25.99 -12.31
C LEU A 420 -3.38 26.42 -10.83
N THR A 421 -2.21 26.88 -10.43
CA THR A 421 -1.92 27.94 -9.46
C THR A 421 -2.63 29.29 -9.80
N ARG A 422 -3.87 29.30 -10.31
CA ARG A 422 -4.44 30.49 -10.96
C ARG A 422 -4.76 31.65 -10.03
N ASP A 423 -4.95 31.42 -8.73
CA ASP A 423 -5.25 32.49 -7.76
C ASP A 423 -4.44 32.36 -6.46
N ASN A 424 -3.17 31.94 -6.54
CA ASN A 424 -2.22 32.11 -5.43
C ASN A 424 -1.10 33.06 -5.87
N HIS A 425 -1.23 34.34 -5.51
CA HIS A 425 -0.35 35.46 -5.83
C HIS A 425 1.06 35.41 -5.18
N LEU A 426 1.68 34.23 -5.05
CA LEU A 426 2.96 34.06 -4.34
C LEU A 426 4.05 33.35 -5.17
N LEU A 427 4.12 33.62 -6.47
CA LEU A 427 5.16 33.07 -7.33
C LEU A 427 5.85 34.17 -8.12
N ASP A 428 7.01 34.60 -7.64
CA ASP A 428 8.06 35.19 -8.47
C ASP A 428 9.41 34.54 -8.13
N LEU A 429 10.14 34.21 -9.21
CA LEU A 429 11.58 33.91 -9.34
C LEU A 429 12.17 32.86 -8.37
N PHE A 430 12.44 31.62 -8.85
CA PHE A 430 13.56 30.68 -8.52
C PHE A 430 13.20 29.23 -8.93
N PRO A 431 14.17 28.34 -9.20
CA PRO A 431 13.89 26.95 -9.58
C PRO A 431 13.14 26.23 -8.44
N THR A 432 11.87 25.93 -8.65
CA THR A 432 11.00 25.22 -7.70
C THR A 432 10.98 23.74 -8.08
N ILE A 433 11.34 22.84 -7.15
CA ILE A 433 11.06 21.41 -7.31
C ILE A 433 9.64 21.19 -6.78
N LEU A 434 8.72 20.86 -7.67
CA LEU A 434 7.31 20.65 -7.35
C LEU A 434 7.05 19.15 -7.24
N LEU A 435 6.76 18.66 -6.04
CA LEU A 435 6.40 17.25 -5.81
C LEU A 435 4.91 17.20 -5.46
N CYS A 436 4.12 16.59 -6.34
CA CYS A 436 2.74 16.23 -6.06
C CYS A 436 2.75 14.84 -5.40
N LEU A 437 2.27 14.74 -4.15
CA LEU A 437 2.04 13.46 -3.47
C LEU A 437 0.60 12.97 -3.70
#